data_AF-A0A7J9YAI2-F1
#
_entry.id   AF-A0A7J9YAI2-F1
#
_cell.length_a   1.000
_cell.length_b   1.000
_cell.length_c   1.000
_cell.angle_alpha   90.00
_cell.angle_beta   90.00
_cell.angle_gamma   90.00
#
_symmetry.space_group_name_H-M   'P 1'
#
loop_
_entity.id
_entity.type
_entity.pdbx_description
1 polymer ?
#
loop_
_entity_poly.entity_id
_entity_poly.type
_entity_poly.pdbx_seq_one_letter_code
_entity_poly.pdbx_strand_id
1 'polypeptide(L)'
;MTADSLTARRRSPLCHLADQLAAAGSPGAVRLAELPFQTLVEVRCGGADSLHASRPGLGASADSHAAVIGRLADIVGLPFPRRVGEVAGAGSRHVLWLGPDWWLASGPPEPCPDPGLEAELAGRLRSAAACQASVVDLSAHFTTLELSGPRARAVLAHGCSLDLHPRAFGAGRCAQTMVAKAQAVLHQVAEIPAASYRILVRASFADYFARWLLDAMLEYTTADGEAVGGSRGIAHRGYTQ
;
A
#
# COMPACT_ATOMS: atom_id res chain seq x y z
N MET A 1 -14.61 -28.75 10.77
CA MET A 1 -13.54 -28.12 9.97
C MET A 1 -13.00 -26.99 10.83
N THR A 2 -11.78 -27.10 11.37
CA THR A 2 -11.22 -26.09 12.27
C THR A 2 -10.79 -24.87 11.47
N ALA A 3 -10.83 -23.68 12.06
CA ALA A 3 -10.42 -22.45 11.38
C ALA A 3 -8.94 -22.51 10.91
N ASP A 4 -8.12 -23.27 11.64
CA ASP A 4 -6.75 -23.64 11.28
C ASP A 4 -6.63 -24.42 9.94
N SER A 5 -7.59 -25.32 9.67
CA SER A 5 -7.64 -26.09 8.42
C SER A 5 -8.06 -25.26 7.19
N LEU A 6 -8.69 -24.10 7.40
CA LEU A 6 -9.06 -23.15 6.34
C LEU A 6 -7.91 -22.19 6.03
N THR A 7 -7.18 -21.73 7.05
CA THR A 7 -5.97 -20.90 6.88
C THR A 7 -4.91 -21.63 6.07
N ALA A 8 -4.70 -22.93 6.34
CA ALA A 8 -3.76 -23.77 5.59
C ALA A 8 -4.10 -23.95 4.09
N ARG A 9 -5.32 -23.60 3.66
CA ARG A 9 -5.77 -23.70 2.26
C ARG A 9 -5.71 -22.37 1.50
N ARG A 10 -5.48 -21.25 2.20
CA ARG A 10 -5.38 -19.94 1.54
C ARG A 10 -4.11 -19.90 0.70
N ARG A 11 -4.21 -19.28 -0.47
CA ARG A 11 -3.07 -19.00 -1.36
C ARG A 11 -3.02 -17.50 -1.57
N SER A 12 -1.84 -16.92 -1.40
CA SER A 12 -1.64 -15.52 -1.73
C SER A 12 -1.65 -15.33 -3.25
N PRO A 13 -2.01 -14.14 -3.76
CA PRO A 13 -2.05 -13.87 -5.19
C PRO A 13 -0.73 -14.11 -5.93
N LEU A 14 0.41 -14.08 -5.23
CA LEU A 14 1.74 -14.28 -5.82
C LEU A 14 2.44 -15.55 -5.36
N CYS A 15 1.73 -16.51 -4.74
CA CYS A 15 2.37 -17.73 -4.22
C CYS A 15 3.13 -18.52 -5.30
N HIS A 16 2.71 -18.44 -6.58
CA HIS A 16 3.38 -19.08 -7.71
C HIS A 16 4.64 -18.34 -8.20
N LEU A 17 4.86 -17.10 -7.76
CA LEU A 17 6.06 -16.31 -8.04
C LEU A 17 7.00 -16.21 -6.83
N ALA A 18 6.70 -16.86 -5.70
CA ALA A 18 7.44 -16.71 -4.44
C ALA A 18 8.96 -16.91 -4.61
N ASP A 19 9.38 -17.96 -5.32
CA ASP A 19 10.80 -18.24 -5.58
C ASP A 19 11.46 -17.16 -6.44
N GLN A 20 10.74 -16.63 -7.43
CA GLN A 20 11.25 -15.56 -8.30
C GLN A 20 11.40 -14.26 -7.52
N LEU A 21 10.43 -13.91 -6.66
CA LEU A 21 10.51 -12.73 -5.79
C LEU A 21 11.68 -12.87 -4.81
N ALA A 22 11.85 -14.04 -4.19
CA ALA A 22 12.93 -14.30 -3.25
C ALA A 22 14.33 -14.24 -3.89
N ALA A 23 14.45 -14.69 -5.14
CA ALA A 23 15.70 -14.65 -5.90
C ALA A 23 16.00 -13.28 -6.52
N ALA A 24 15.01 -12.39 -6.62
CA ALA A 24 15.16 -11.12 -7.30
C ALA A 24 15.89 -10.07 -6.46
N GLY A 25 16.66 -9.24 -7.15
CA GLY A 25 17.35 -8.12 -6.54
C GLY A 25 18.72 -8.47 -5.94
N SER A 26 19.25 -7.57 -5.12
CA SER A 26 20.45 -7.80 -4.34
C SER A 26 20.36 -7.05 -3.01
N PRO A 27 20.97 -7.56 -1.92
CA PRO A 27 20.93 -6.92 -0.61
C PRO A 27 21.40 -5.45 -0.60
N GLY A 28 22.31 -5.09 -1.52
CA GLY A 28 22.87 -3.74 -1.62
C GLY A 28 22.11 -2.78 -2.53
N ALA A 29 21.14 -3.26 -3.32
CA ALA A 29 20.45 -2.44 -4.31
C ALA A 29 18.94 -2.37 -4.06
N VAL A 30 18.24 -3.49 -4.22
CA VAL A 30 16.79 -3.57 -4.12
C VAL A 30 16.36 -5.00 -3.84
N ARG A 31 15.29 -5.18 -3.07
CA ARG A 31 14.62 -6.45 -2.79
C ARG A 31 13.13 -6.28 -2.98
N LEU A 32 12.48 -7.37 -3.39
CA LEU A 32 11.04 -7.43 -3.56
C LEU A 32 10.49 -8.66 -2.83
N ALA A 33 9.43 -8.47 -2.04
CA ALA A 33 8.73 -9.56 -1.38
C ALA A 33 7.22 -9.34 -1.43
N GLU A 34 6.45 -10.42 -1.46
CA GLU A 34 5.03 -10.35 -1.09
C GLU A 34 4.94 -10.37 0.45
N LEU A 35 4.09 -9.52 1.01
CA LEU A 35 3.61 -9.63 2.38
C LEU A 35 2.21 -10.27 2.32
N PRO A 36 2.10 -11.60 2.41
CA PRO A 36 0.84 -12.27 2.19
C PRO A 36 -0.12 -12.02 3.35
N PHE A 37 -1.42 -12.11 3.05
CA PHE A 37 -2.51 -12.14 4.02
C PHE A 37 -2.58 -10.96 4.99
N GLN A 38 -2.08 -9.78 4.59
CA GLN A 38 -2.23 -8.58 5.40
C GLN A 38 -3.71 -8.28 5.65
N THR A 39 -4.02 -7.88 6.87
CA THR A 39 -5.35 -7.40 7.20
C THR A 39 -5.51 -6.00 6.64
N LEU A 40 -6.49 -5.79 5.77
CA LEU A 40 -6.77 -4.52 5.10
C LEU A 40 -8.25 -4.21 5.23
N VAL A 41 -8.58 -3.13 5.92
CA VAL A 41 -9.97 -2.77 6.22
C VAL A 41 -10.21 -1.35 5.76
N GLU A 42 -11.12 -1.19 4.80
CA GLU A 42 -11.60 0.13 4.40
C GLU A 42 -12.53 0.67 5.47
N VAL A 43 -12.33 1.93 5.83
CA VAL A 43 -13.23 2.69 6.68
C VAL A 43 -13.68 3.92 5.91
N ARG A 44 -14.98 4.12 5.79
CA ARG A 44 -15.56 5.37 5.28
C ARG A 44 -16.50 5.98 6.30
N CYS A 45 -16.52 7.30 6.36
CA CYS A 45 -17.53 8.04 7.10
C CYS A 45 -18.51 8.69 6.12
N GLY A 46 -19.80 8.68 6.43
CA GLY A 46 -20.75 9.59 5.82
C GLY A 46 -20.53 10.97 6.44
N GLY A 47 -19.93 11.91 5.70
CA GLY A 47 -20.00 13.32 6.05
C GLY A 47 -21.44 13.82 5.93
N ALA A 48 -21.82 14.80 6.75
CA ALA A 48 -23.08 15.54 6.58
C ALA A 48 -23.23 16.16 5.17
N ASP A 49 -22.12 16.27 4.42
CA ASP A 49 -22.06 16.81 3.05
C ASP A 49 -22.05 15.74 1.95
N SER A 50 -22.11 14.45 2.25
CA SER A 50 -22.07 13.39 1.24
C SER A 50 -23.42 13.21 0.54
N LEU A 51 -23.79 14.12 -0.39
CA LEU A 51 -24.85 14.01 -1.41
C LEU A 51 -26.29 13.67 -0.95
N HIS A 52 -26.52 13.38 0.33
CA HIS A 52 -27.78 12.89 0.90
C HIS A 52 -28.37 13.82 1.98
N ALA A 53 -27.78 15.01 2.19
CA ALA A 53 -28.35 16.06 3.04
C ALA A 53 -29.76 16.52 2.62
N SER A 54 -30.23 16.11 1.43
CA SER A 54 -31.53 16.48 0.88
C SER A 54 -32.66 15.47 1.13
N ARG A 55 -32.53 14.50 2.04
CA ARG A 55 -33.67 13.65 2.47
C ARG A 55 -34.24 14.16 3.80
N PRO A 56 -35.30 14.99 3.79
CA PRO A 56 -35.97 15.39 5.02
C PRO A 56 -36.69 14.16 5.58
N GLY A 57 -36.40 13.77 6.83
CA GLY A 57 -37.21 12.78 7.55
C GLY A 57 -36.47 11.64 8.25
N LEU A 58 -35.16 11.46 8.04
CA LEU A 58 -34.34 10.67 8.96
C LEU A 58 -33.68 11.63 9.93
N GLY A 59 -34.09 11.60 11.20
CA GLY A 59 -33.48 12.41 12.26
C GLY A 59 -31.99 12.11 12.35
N ALA A 60 -31.18 12.97 11.74
CA ALA A 60 -29.74 12.93 11.91
C ALA A 60 -29.44 13.36 13.34
N SER A 61 -29.03 12.41 14.18
CA SER A 61 -28.11 12.74 15.27
C SER A 61 -26.89 13.38 14.60
N ALA A 62 -26.85 14.71 14.56
CA ALA A 62 -25.81 15.49 13.91
C ALA A 62 -24.55 15.48 14.77
N ASP A 63 -23.96 14.30 14.97
CA ASP A 63 -22.61 14.24 15.48
C ASP A 63 -21.69 14.89 14.45
N SER A 64 -20.90 15.86 14.90
CA SER A 64 -19.90 16.49 14.03
C SER A 64 -19.00 15.42 13.42
N HIS A 65 -18.58 15.59 12.17
CA HIS A 65 -17.67 14.69 11.48
C HIS A 65 -16.41 14.36 12.31
N ALA A 66 -15.90 15.35 13.05
CA ALA A 66 -14.79 15.18 13.98
C ALA A 66 -15.10 14.23 15.15
N ALA A 67 -16.33 14.22 15.67
CA ALA A 67 -16.76 13.31 16.74
C ALA A 67 -16.87 11.87 16.24
N VAL A 68 -17.35 11.67 15.01
CA VAL A 68 -17.38 10.33 14.37
C VAL A 68 -15.96 9.80 14.20
N ILE A 69 -15.04 10.62 13.68
CA ILE A 69 -13.62 10.27 13.57
C ILE A 69 -13.01 9.96 14.95
N GLY A 70 -13.34 10.73 15.98
CA GLY A 70 -12.85 10.49 17.35
C GLY A 70 -13.26 9.11 17.87
N ARG A 71 -14.54 8.75 17.74
CA ARG A 71 -15.03 7.43 18.15
C ARG A 71 -14.41 6.29 17.33
N LEU A 72 -14.21 6.50 16.03
CA LEU A 72 -13.49 5.54 15.19
C LEU A 72 -12.05 5.34 15.66
N ALA A 73 -11.36 6.41 16.02
CA ALA A 73 -10.02 6.33 16.56
C ALA A 73 -9.97 5.55 17.88
N ASP A 74 -10.93 5.76 18.78
CA ASP A 74 -11.06 4.99 20.03
C ASP A 74 -11.32 3.50 19.78
N ILE A 75 -12.12 3.20 18.76
CA ILE A 75 -12.46 1.84 18.34
C ILE A 75 -11.26 1.12 17.72
N VAL A 76 -10.55 1.75 16.79
CA VAL A 76 -9.38 1.20 16.09
C VAL A 76 -8.14 1.18 17.00
N GLY A 77 -8.10 2.06 18.01
CA GLY A 77 -6.92 2.30 18.84
C GLY A 77 -5.81 3.06 18.11
N LEU A 78 -6.10 3.66 16.95
CA LEU A 78 -5.19 4.49 16.16
C LEU A 78 -5.90 5.76 15.71
N PRO A 79 -5.21 6.91 15.67
CA PRO A 79 -5.81 8.12 15.13
C PRO A 79 -6.07 7.94 13.62
N PHE A 80 -7.05 8.69 13.11
CA PHE A 80 -7.30 8.75 11.68
C PHE A 80 -6.64 10.00 11.11
N PRO A 81 -5.76 9.86 10.10
CA PRO A 81 -5.10 10.99 9.47
C PRO A 81 -6.13 11.93 8.82
N ARG A 82 -5.81 13.23 8.73
CA ARG A 82 -6.75 14.25 8.26
C ARG A 82 -6.31 14.95 6.98
N ARG A 83 -5.07 14.74 6.54
CA ARG A 83 -4.52 15.39 5.35
C ARG A 83 -3.95 14.39 4.37
N VAL A 84 -3.85 14.84 3.12
CA VAL A 84 -3.30 14.06 2.02
C VAL A 84 -1.90 13.52 2.34
N GLY A 85 -1.81 12.19 2.27
CA GLY A 85 -0.58 11.44 2.49
C GLY A 85 -0.06 11.41 3.92
N GLU A 86 -0.90 11.75 4.90
CA GLU A 86 -0.66 11.37 6.29
C GLU A 86 -0.98 9.89 6.51
N VAL A 87 -0.16 9.24 7.32
CA VAL A 87 -0.40 7.90 7.86
C VAL A 87 -0.34 8.00 9.37
N ALA A 88 -1.28 7.33 10.04
CA ALA A 88 -1.25 7.17 11.48
C ALA A 88 -0.84 5.75 11.87
N GLY A 89 -0.21 5.61 13.03
CA GLY A 89 0.25 4.32 13.57
C GLY A 89 1.77 4.16 13.52
N ALA A 90 2.25 3.09 14.16
CA ALA A 90 3.66 2.74 14.27
C ALA A 90 3.80 1.22 14.31
N GLY A 91 4.95 0.70 13.87
CA GLY A 91 5.23 -0.72 13.86
C GLY A 91 4.45 -1.47 12.78
N SER A 92 3.54 -2.35 13.17
CA SER A 92 2.87 -3.27 12.24
C SER A 92 1.49 -2.80 11.78
N ARG A 93 0.83 -1.88 12.50
CA ARG A 93 -0.52 -1.37 12.20
C ARG A 93 -0.49 0.10 11.78
N HIS A 94 -1.21 0.42 10.70
CA HIS A 94 -1.28 1.76 10.14
C HIS A 94 -2.68 2.11 9.65
N VAL A 95 -3.06 3.39 9.72
CA VAL A 95 -4.25 3.94 9.05
C VAL A 95 -3.78 4.92 7.99
N LEU A 96 -4.04 4.59 6.72
CA LEU A 96 -3.63 5.37 5.56
C LEU A 96 -4.76 6.31 5.15
N TRP A 97 -4.43 7.58 4.87
CA TRP A 97 -5.37 8.53 4.30
C TRP A 97 -5.61 8.23 2.82
N LEU A 98 -6.87 7.99 2.43
CA LEU A 98 -7.28 7.79 1.05
C LEU A 98 -8.15 8.95 0.53
N GLY A 99 -8.89 9.61 1.42
CA GLY A 99 -9.71 10.78 1.13
C GLY A 99 -10.21 11.44 2.42
N PRO A 100 -10.93 12.56 2.33
CA PRO A 100 -11.43 13.29 3.51
C PRO A 100 -12.23 12.41 4.48
N ASP A 101 -13.02 11.49 3.91
CA ASP A 101 -13.92 10.60 4.64
C ASP A 101 -13.58 9.12 4.37
N TRP A 102 -12.37 8.82 3.92
CA TRP A 102 -11.97 7.51 3.41
C TRP A 102 -10.56 7.12 3.84
N TRP A 103 -10.44 5.97 4.49
CA TRP A 103 -9.19 5.46 5.03
C TRP A 103 -9.03 3.95 4.79
N LEU A 104 -7.79 3.50 4.91
CA LEU A 104 -7.46 2.08 4.91
C LEU A 104 -6.66 1.76 6.18
N ALA A 105 -7.27 1.00 7.09
CA ALA A 105 -6.55 0.38 8.19
C ALA A 105 -5.81 -0.86 7.66
N SER A 106 -4.54 -0.99 8.01
CA SER A 106 -3.66 -2.07 7.59
C SER A 106 -2.91 -2.67 8.77
N GLY A 107 -2.69 -3.97 8.75
CA GLY A 107 -2.00 -4.70 9.81
C GLY A 107 -1.44 -6.04 9.35
N PRO A 108 -0.63 -6.68 10.21
CA PRO A 108 -0.16 -8.03 9.95
C PRO A 108 -1.34 -9.01 9.88
N PRO A 109 -1.15 -10.21 9.30
CA PRO A 109 -2.17 -11.24 9.30
C PRO A 109 -2.56 -11.56 10.74
N GLU A 110 -3.85 -11.55 11.02
CA GLU A 110 -4.31 -11.83 12.38
C GLU A 110 -4.29 -13.33 12.68
N PRO A 111 -3.84 -13.72 13.88
CA PRO A 111 -3.85 -15.11 14.29
C PRO A 111 -5.28 -15.61 14.38
N CYS A 112 -5.55 -16.71 13.71
CA CYS A 112 -6.78 -17.47 13.90
C CYS A 112 -6.75 -18.09 15.32
N PRO A 113 -7.83 -18.03 16.12
CA PRO A 113 -9.22 -17.76 15.77
C PRO A 113 -9.74 -16.37 16.17
N ASP A 114 -8.85 -15.40 16.44
CA ASP A 114 -9.31 -14.09 16.89
C ASP A 114 -10.22 -13.45 15.84
N PRO A 115 -11.33 -12.80 16.26
CA PRO A 115 -12.17 -12.04 15.35
C PRO A 115 -11.27 -11.01 14.67
N GLY A 116 -11.10 -11.13 13.35
CA GLY A 116 -10.20 -10.24 12.62
C GLY A 116 -10.58 -8.77 12.77
N LEU A 117 -9.69 -7.87 12.41
CA LEU A 117 -9.82 -6.42 12.57
C LEU A 117 -11.15 -5.93 12.01
N GLU A 118 -11.61 -6.46 10.87
CA GLU A 118 -12.93 -6.10 10.36
C GLU A 118 -14.03 -6.52 11.33
N ALA A 119 -14.05 -7.76 11.81
CA ALA A 119 -15.09 -8.25 12.70
C ALA A 119 -15.09 -7.49 14.04
N GLU A 120 -13.91 -7.14 14.56
CA GLU A 120 -13.75 -6.28 15.73
C GLU A 120 -14.28 -4.87 15.46
N LEU A 121 -13.86 -4.24 14.37
CA LEU A 121 -14.28 -2.89 13.99
C LEU A 121 -15.77 -2.82 13.69
N ALA A 122 -16.30 -3.75 12.90
CA ALA A 122 -17.73 -3.86 12.59
C ALA A 122 -18.54 -4.20 13.84
N GLY A 123 -18.03 -5.03 14.75
CA GLY A 123 -18.66 -5.31 16.04
C GLY A 123 -18.78 -4.05 16.90
N ARG A 124 -17.67 -3.31 17.05
CA ARG A 124 -17.61 -2.06 17.81
C ARG A 124 -18.39 -0.91 17.15
N LEU A 125 -18.52 -0.91 15.82
CA LEU A 125 -19.35 0.05 15.11
C LEU A 125 -20.84 -0.23 15.22
N ARG A 126 -21.23 -1.51 15.19
CA ARG A 126 -22.62 -1.92 15.45
C ARG A 126 -23.07 -1.53 16.85
N SER A 127 -22.19 -1.60 17.85
CA SER A 127 -22.51 -1.16 19.22
C SER A 127 -22.54 0.37 19.36
N ALA A 128 -21.75 1.09 18.56
CA ALA A 128 -21.76 2.54 18.46
C ALA A 128 -22.90 3.05 17.55
N ALA A 129 -24.15 2.72 17.88
CA ALA A 129 -25.41 2.88 17.11
C ALA A 129 -25.69 4.25 16.43
N ALA A 130 -24.81 5.24 16.57
CA ALA A 130 -24.88 6.58 15.97
C ALA A 130 -23.76 6.89 14.95
N CYS A 131 -22.81 5.98 14.68
CA CYS A 131 -21.75 6.21 13.70
C CYS A 131 -22.22 5.94 12.27
N GLN A 132 -22.35 6.99 11.45
CA GLN A 132 -22.52 6.86 10.00
C GLN A 132 -21.18 6.46 9.36
N ALA A 133 -20.76 5.21 9.55
CA ALA A 133 -19.53 4.69 8.97
C ALA A 133 -19.76 3.33 8.31
N SER A 134 -19.06 3.07 7.21
CA SER A 134 -18.99 1.76 6.58
C SER A 134 -17.60 1.17 6.78
N VAL A 135 -17.57 -0.12 7.12
CA VAL A 135 -16.33 -0.87 7.28
C VAL A 135 -16.40 -2.10 6.39
N VAL A 136 -15.35 -2.32 5.60
CA VAL A 136 -15.30 -3.40 4.61
C VAL A 136 -13.93 -4.08 4.68
N ASP A 137 -13.93 -5.40 4.84
CA ASP A 137 -12.71 -6.20 4.71
C ASP A 137 -12.27 -6.24 3.24
N LEU A 138 -11.08 -5.71 2.97
CA LEU A 138 -10.41 -5.69 1.68
C LEU A 138 -9.13 -6.54 1.68
N SER A 139 -8.92 -7.41 2.68
CA SER A 139 -7.71 -8.24 2.82
C SER A 139 -7.49 -9.19 1.63
N ALA A 140 -8.56 -9.63 0.97
CA ALA A 140 -8.48 -10.42 -0.26
C ALA A 140 -8.59 -9.57 -1.54
N HIS A 141 -8.94 -8.29 -1.42
CA HIS A 141 -9.05 -7.37 -2.57
C HIS A 141 -7.68 -6.92 -3.06
N PHE A 142 -6.75 -6.69 -2.14
CA PHE A 142 -5.38 -6.28 -2.42
C PHE A 142 -4.38 -7.39 -2.10
N THR A 143 -3.25 -7.42 -2.81
CA THR A 143 -2.00 -7.97 -2.28
C THR A 143 -1.07 -6.82 -1.88
N THR A 144 -0.16 -7.08 -0.95
CA THR A 144 0.85 -6.12 -0.52
C THR A 144 2.22 -6.62 -0.97
N LEU A 145 2.91 -5.80 -1.76
CA LEU A 145 4.31 -6.02 -2.12
C LEU A 145 5.18 -5.06 -1.32
N GLU A 146 6.29 -5.54 -0.78
CA GLU A 146 7.31 -4.71 -0.14
C GLU A 146 8.54 -4.61 -1.04
N LEU A 147 8.81 -3.39 -1.51
CA LEU A 147 9.99 -3.03 -2.29
C LEU A 147 10.92 -2.21 -1.41
N SER A 148 12.10 -2.75 -1.12
CA SER A 148 13.05 -2.14 -0.19
C SER A 148 14.46 -2.07 -0.75
N GLY A 149 15.24 -1.09 -0.30
CA GLY A 149 16.64 -0.92 -0.66
C GLY A 149 16.96 0.45 -1.30
N PRO A 150 18.25 0.80 -1.42
CA PRO A 150 18.69 2.10 -1.95
C PRO A 150 18.13 2.44 -3.35
N ARG A 151 17.82 1.43 -4.16
CA ARG A 151 17.28 1.58 -5.52
C ARG A 151 15.76 1.44 -5.60
N ALA A 152 15.04 1.20 -4.50
CA ALA A 152 13.59 1.01 -4.50
C ALA A 152 12.83 2.20 -5.12
N ARG A 153 13.25 3.43 -4.80
CA ARG A 153 12.69 4.65 -5.40
C ARG A 153 12.90 4.71 -6.91
N ALA A 154 14.11 4.36 -7.38
CA ALA A 154 14.46 4.39 -8.79
C ALA A 154 13.67 3.34 -9.59
N VAL A 155 13.47 2.15 -9.02
CA VAL A 155 12.59 1.11 -9.57
C VAL A 155 11.15 1.62 -9.72
N LEU A 156 10.58 2.26 -8.68
CA LEU A 156 9.22 2.83 -8.78
C LEU A 156 9.11 3.95 -9.81
N ALA A 157 10.17 4.77 -9.97
CA ALA A 157 10.18 5.90 -10.90
C ALA A 157 10.06 5.48 -12.38
N HIS A 158 10.34 4.21 -12.73
CA HIS A 158 10.11 3.68 -14.08
C HIS A 158 8.64 3.72 -14.51
N GLY A 159 7.70 3.71 -13.56
CA GLY A 159 6.28 3.58 -13.87
C GLY A 159 5.34 4.42 -13.00
N CYS A 160 5.86 5.15 -12.02
CA CYS A 160 5.10 6.02 -11.12
C CYS A 160 5.30 7.48 -11.49
N SER A 161 4.22 8.23 -11.71
CA SER A 161 4.26 9.66 -12.02
C SER A 161 4.34 10.56 -10.76
N LEU A 162 4.18 9.99 -9.58
CA LEU A 162 4.27 10.73 -8.31
C LEU A 162 5.72 11.17 -8.07
N ASP A 163 5.93 12.38 -7.56
CA ASP A 163 7.26 12.80 -7.10
C ASP A 163 7.65 12.01 -5.84
N LEU A 164 8.53 11.01 -6.02
CA LEU A 164 9.03 10.16 -4.95
C LEU A 164 10.26 10.73 -4.25
N HIS A 165 10.68 11.96 -4.54
CA HIS A 165 11.83 12.59 -3.89
C HIS A 165 11.58 12.70 -2.37
N PRO A 166 12.58 12.46 -1.48
CA PRO A 166 12.38 12.47 -0.02
C PRO A 166 11.75 13.76 0.55
N ARG A 167 11.96 14.89 -0.13
CA ARG A 167 11.35 16.19 0.25
C ARG A 167 9.85 16.26 -0.07
N ALA A 168 9.39 15.51 -1.05
CA ALA A 168 7.99 15.43 -1.45
C ALA A 168 7.33 14.20 -0.83
N PHE A 169 7.87 13.00 -1.04
CA PHE A 169 7.34 11.74 -0.54
C PHE A 169 8.42 11.05 0.33
N GLY A 170 8.30 11.21 1.64
CA GLY A 170 9.22 10.65 2.64
C GLY A 170 8.56 9.55 3.48
N ALA A 171 9.35 8.96 4.38
CA ALA A 171 8.88 7.92 5.29
C ALA A 171 7.65 8.35 6.11
N GLY A 172 6.71 7.43 6.30
CA GLY A 172 5.42 7.66 6.95
C GLY A 172 4.37 8.33 6.06
N ARG A 173 4.63 8.48 4.75
CA ARG A 173 3.64 9.00 3.79
C ARG A 173 2.99 7.91 2.97
N CYS A 174 1.73 8.15 2.60
CA CYS A 174 1.01 7.33 1.64
C CYS A 174 0.44 8.14 0.48
N ALA A 175 0.11 7.48 -0.62
CA ALA A 175 -0.64 8.07 -1.71
C ALA A 175 -1.36 7.00 -2.52
N GLN A 176 -2.54 7.34 -3.03
CA GLN A 176 -3.14 6.62 -4.15
C GLN A 176 -2.53 7.14 -5.44
N THR A 177 -2.05 6.23 -6.29
CA THR A 177 -1.43 6.60 -7.56
C THR A 177 -1.60 5.47 -8.58
N MET A 178 -1.05 5.67 -9.76
CA MET A 178 -0.91 4.64 -10.78
C MET A 178 0.57 4.33 -10.94
N VAL A 179 0.91 3.04 -10.86
CA VAL A 179 2.26 2.54 -11.14
C VAL A 179 2.15 1.51 -12.24
N ALA A 180 2.86 1.69 -13.35
CA ALA A 180 2.80 0.80 -14.49
C ALA A 180 1.36 0.52 -14.96
N LYS A 181 0.53 1.57 -15.06
CA LYS A 181 -0.90 1.49 -15.43
C LYS A 181 -1.80 0.70 -14.46
N ALA A 182 -1.28 0.22 -13.32
CA ALA A 182 -2.06 -0.40 -12.26
C ALA A 182 -2.33 0.62 -11.15
N GLN A 183 -3.58 0.68 -10.67
CA GLN A 183 -3.91 1.48 -9.50
C GLN A 183 -3.25 0.87 -8.26
N ALA A 184 -2.54 1.70 -7.49
CA ALA A 184 -1.81 1.28 -6.30
C ALA A 184 -2.00 2.27 -5.16
N VAL A 185 -1.99 1.75 -3.93
CA VAL A 185 -1.72 2.56 -2.73
C VAL A 185 -0.25 2.37 -2.40
N LEU A 186 0.54 3.45 -2.46
CA LEU A 186 1.92 3.47 -2.00
C LEU A 186 1.96 3.92 -0.55
N HIS A 187 2.76 3.26 0.26
CA HIS A 187 3.08 3.65 1.62
C HIS A 187 4.58 3.48 1.85
N GLN A 188 5.29 4.58 2.05
CA GLN A 188 6.71 4.51 2.39
C GLN A 188 6.86 4.26 3.90
N VAL A 189 7.19 3.02 4.27
CA VAL A 189 7.26 2.61 5.69
C VAL A 189 8.57 3.01 6.35
N ALA A 190 9.65 3.17 5.59
CA ALA A 190 10.96 3.57 6.11
C ALA A 190 11.81 4.30 5.06
N GLU A 191 12.78 5.10 5.53
CA GLU A 191 13.88 5.67 4.73
C GLU A 191 15.26 5.17 5.19
N ILE A 192 15.38 4.73 6.45
CA ILE A 192 16.64 4.32 7.07
C ILE A 192 16.50 2.87 7.57
N PRO A 193 17.47 1.97 7.32
CA PRO A 193 18.76 2.20 6.63
C PRO A 193 18.62 2.35 5.10
N ALA A 194 17.47 2.01 4.54
CA ALA A 194 17.14 2.24 3.14
C ALA A 194 15.64 2.47 2.97
N ALA A 195 15.25 3.08 1.86
CA ALA A 195 13.85 3.29 1.53
C ALA A 195 13.10 1.95 1.43
N SER A 196 11.92 1.86 2.03
CA SER A 196 11.03 0.71 1.95
C SER A 196 9.60 1.18 1.67
N TYR A 197 9.00 0.59 0.65
CA TYR A 197 7.66 0.91 0.17
C TYR A 197 6.79 -0.33 0.25
N ARG A 198 5.64 -0.23 0.90
CA ARG A 198 4.53 -1.15 0.74
C ARG A 198 3.64 -0.65 -0.39
N ILE A 199 3.34 -1.55 -1.32
CA ILE A 199 2.61 -1.27 -2.54
C ILE A 199 1.41 -2.20 -2.55
N LEU A 200 0.22 -1.62 -2.36
CA LEU A 200 -1.03 -2.36 -2.36
C LEU A 200 -1.65 -2.28 -3.74
N VAL A 201 -1.76 -3.42 -4.42
CA VAL A 201 -2.39 -3.54 -5.73
C VAL A 201 -3.51 -4.55 -5.69
N ARG A 202 -4.54 -4.36 -6.51
CA ARG A 202 -5.65 -5.32 -6.59
C ARG A 202 -5.11 -6.72 -6.88
N ALA A 203 -5.64 -7.73 -6.21
CA ALA A 203 -5.16 -9.11 -6.34
C ALA A 203 -5.17 -9.61 -7.79
N SER A 204 -6.13 -9.16 -8.61
CA SER A 204 -6.20 -9.49 -10.04
C SER A 204 -5.08 -8.87 -10.89
N PHE A 205 -4.42 -7.81 -10.41
CA PHE A 205 -3.27 -7.17 -11.07
C PHE A 205 -1.94 -7.63 -10.48
N ALA A 206 -1.95 -8.48 -9.45
CA ALA A 206 -0.75 -8.87 -8.71
C ALA A 206 0.34 -9.45 -9.61
N ASP A 207 0.02 -10.48 -10.41
CA ASP A 207 1.00 -11.15 -11.28
C ASP A 207 1.65 -10.17 -12.27
N TYR A 208 0.83 -9.38 -12.97
CA TYR A 208 1.30 -8.34 -13.87
C TYR A 208 2.25 -7.36 -13.17
N PHE A 209 1.82 -6.84 -12.03
CA PHE A 209 2.55 -5.80 -11.31
C PHE A 209 3.88 -6.33 -10.73
N ALA A 210 3.87 -7.55 -10.19
CA ALA A 210 5.07 -8.22 -9.70
C ALA A 210 6.09 -8.45 -10.82
N ARG A 211 5.65 -8.94 -11.99
CA ARG A 211 6.53 -9.12 -13.15
C ARG A 211 7.10 -7.80 -13.67
N TRP A 212 6.28 -6.74 -13.66
CA TRP A 212 6.77 -5.41 -14.04
C TRP A 212 7.84 -4.89 -13.06
N LEU A 213 7.65 -5.08 -11.75
CA LEU A 213 8.67 -4.72 -10.76
C LEU A 213 9.95 -5.55 -10.96
N LEU A 214 9.82 -6.86 -11.20
CA LEU A 214 10.96 -7.74 -11.46
C LEU A 214 11.77 -7.27 -12.68
N ASP A 215 11.10 -6.88 -13.75
CA ASP A 215 11.73 -6.32 -14.95
C ASP A 215 12.43 -4.98 -14.66
N ALA A 216 11.73 -4.05 -13.99
CA ALA A 216 12.27 -2.75 -13.60
C ALA A 216 13.46 -2.84 -12.62
N MET A 217 13.55 -3.93 -11.85
CA MET A 217 14.69 -4.20 -10.96
C MET A 217 15.95 -4.62 -11.70
N LEU A 218 15.86 -5.17 -12.93
CA LEU A 218 17.00 -5.75 -13.64
C LEU A 218 18.15 -4.75 -13.83
N GLU A 219 17.84 -3.49 -14.12
CA GLU A 219 18.81 -2.38 -14.26
C GLU A 219 19.71 -2.21 -13.03
N TYR A 220 19.24 -2.61 -11.84
CA TYR A 220 19.94 -2.41 -10.57
C TYR A 220 20.54 -3.70 -10.00
N THR A 221 20.43 -4.80 -10.74
CA THR A 221 20.96 -6.11 -10.34
C THR A 221 22.25 -6.48 -11.04
N THR A 222 22.55 -5.88 -12.19
CA THR A 222 23.85 -6.01 -12.83
C THR A 222 24.86 -5.12 -12.12
N ALA A 223 26.00 -5.67 -11.75
CA ALA A 223 27.05 -4.93 -11.08
C ALA A 223 27.55 -3.79 -11.99
N ASP A 224 27.25 -2.55 -11.63
CA ASP A 224 28.06 -1.40 -12.03
C ASP A 224 29.45 -1.57 -11.38
N GLY A 225 30.29 -2.35 -12.06
CA GLY A 225 31.64 -2.70 -11.63
C GLY A 225 32.63 -2.91 -12.78
N GLU A 226 32.21 -2.76 -14.04
CA GLU A 226 33.13 -2.61 -15.18
C GLU A 226 32.89 -1.26 -15.85
N ALA A 227 33.77 -0.31 -15.53
CA ALA A 227 33.94 0.90 -16.31
C ALA A 227 34.21 0.50 -17.77
N VAL A 228 33.20 0.64 -18.64
CA VAL A 228 33.42 0.66 -20.09
C VAL A 228 34.07 2.00 -20.45
N GLY A 229 35.34 2.14 -20.07
CA GLY A 229 36.30 3.04 -20.68
C GLY A 229 36.67 2.49 -22.06
N GLY A 230 35.69 2.42 -22.96
CA GLY A 230 35.87 2.01 -24.35
C GLY A 230 35.63 3.22 -25.23
N SER A 231 36.64 4.07 -25.39
CA SER A 231 36.64 5.12 -26.41
C SER A 231 36.51 4.49 -27.80
N ARG A 232 35.27 4.35 -28.30
CA ARG A 232 35.05 4.17 -29.74
C ARG A 232 35.14 5.54 -30.38
N GLY A 233 36.36 5.90 -30.79
CA GLY A 233 36.61 7.04 -31.65
C GLY A 233 35.72 6.97 -32.89
N ILE A 234 34.94 8.03 -33.09
CA ILE A 234 34.21 8.25 -34.34
C ILE A 234 35.25 8.63 -35.38
N ALA A 235 35.67 7.65 -36.20
CA ALA A 235 36.44 7.92 -37.39
C ALA A 235 35.53 8.59 -38.42
N HIS A 236 35.63 9.91 -38.55
CA HIS A 236 35.11 10.64 -39.70
C HIS A 236 35.84 10.16 -40.96
N ARG A 237 35.20 9.29 -41.75
CA ARG A 237 35.55 9.15 -43.17
C ARG A 237 34.97 10.34 -43.91
N GLY A 238 35.84 11.26 -44.31
CA GLY A 238 35.52 12.29 -45.29
C GLY A 238 35.06 11.64 -46.60
N TYR A 239 33.98 12.18 -47.15
CA TYR A 239 33.58 11.94 -48.53
C TYR A 239 34.10 13.13 -49.34
N THR A 240 35.10 12.89 -50.17
CA THR A 240 35.43 13.71 -51.33
C THR A 240 34.44 13.38 -52.45
N GLN A 241 33.66 14.36 -52.88
CA GLN A 241 33.46 14.70 -54.29
C GLN A 241 33.44 16.23 -54.41
#